data_AF-A0A6P0I4S9-F1
#
_entry.id   AF-A0A6P0I4S9-F1
#
_cell.length_a   1.000
_cell.length_b   1.000
_cell.length_c   1.000
_cell.angle_alpha   90.00
_cell.angle_beta   90.00
_cell.angle_gamma   90.00
#
_symmetry.space_group_name_H-M   'P 1'
#
loop_
_entity.id
_entity.type
_entity.pdbx_description
1 polymer ?
#
loop_
_entity_poly.entity_id
_entity_poly.type
_entity_poly.pdbx_seq_one_letter_code
_entity_poly.pdbx_strand_id
1 'polypeptide(L)'
;ENDLTSDEITENYQFDERQTYYYTSAGKYLELITKQGKSFTLTNQAKDIFCQRYKLKYLKIIEKILEHEVFNQAFKLSLEIANIPSKKQIIQLLSESNLKVGDTTRERRASTVKNWIYWIWSQID
;
A
#
# COMPACT_ATOMS: atom_id res chain seq x y z
N GLU A 1 14.46 -7.93 14.71
CA GLU A 1 14.39 -8.39 13.31
C GLU A 1 15.68 -8.03 12.60
N ASN A 2 16.16 -8.93 11.73
CA ASN A 2 17.39 -8.78 10.97
C ASN A 2 17.08 -8.18 9.59
N ASP A 3 18.04 -7.50 9.00
CA ASP A 3 17.96 -6.97 7.63
C ASP A 3 17.93 -8.11 6.62
N LEU A 4 17.11 -7.99 5.57
CA LEU A 4 16.97 -9.03 4.55
C LEU A 4 17.20 -8.46 3.15
N THR A 5 17.99 -9.14 2.35
CA THR A 5 18.15 -8.88 0.92
C THR A 5 16.91 -9.35 0.13
N SER A 6 16.81 -8.92 -1.13
CA SER A 6 15.74 -9.38 -2.03
C SER A 6 15.73 -10.90 -2.18
N ASP A 7 16.91 -11.51 -2.26
CA ASP A 7 17.07 -12.96 -2.44
C ASP A 7 16.62 -13.68 -1.16
N GLU A 8 17.00 -13.18 0.01
CA GLU A 8 16.55 -13.71 1.30
C GLU A 8 15.04 -13.53 1.52
N ILE A 9 14.41 -12.45 1.02
CA ILE A 9 12.95 -12.29 1.10
C ILE A 9 12.24 -13.34 0.23
N THR A 10 12.77 -13.57 -0.97
CA THR A 10 12.25 -14.56 -1.93
C THR A 10 12.32 -15.96 -1.33
N GLU A 11 13.47 -16.31 -0.73
CA GLU A 11 13.71 -17.61 -0.12
C GLU A 11 12.95 -17.81 1.21
N ASN A 12 13.01 -16.83 2.13
CA ASN A 12 12.42 -16.96 3.47
C ASN A 12 10.88 -16.96 3.46
N TYR A 13 10.26 -16.29 2.50
CA TYR A 13 8.80 -16.16 2.42
C TYR A 13 8.18 -16.94 1.25
N GLN A 14 8.98 -17.76 0.54
CA GLN A 14 8.57 -18.52 -0.64
C GLN A 14 7.89 -17.66 -1.73
N PHE A 15 8.30 -16.39 -1.81
CA PHE A 15 7.83 -15.47 -2.84
C PHE A 15 8.60 -15.71 -4.12
N ASP A 16 7.96 -15.51 -5.26
CA ASP A 16 8.71 -15.34 -6.51
C ASP A 16 9.36 -13.94 -6.55
N GLU A 17 10.37 -13.73 -7.41
CA GLU A 17 11.07 -12.44 -7.52
C GLU A 17 10.11 -11.26 -7.76
N ARG A 18 9.01 -11.50 -8.47
CA ARG A 18 8.02 -10.48 -8.80
C ARG A 18 7.19 -10.10 -7.57
N GLN A 19 6.84 -11.08 -6.73
CA GLN A 19 6.18 -10.86 -5.45
C GLN A 19 7.10 -10.11 -4.49
N THR A 20 8.38 -10.48 -4.41
CA THR A 20 9.37 -9.75 -3.61
C THR A 20 9.49 -8.29 -4.06
N TYR A 21 9.57 -8.03 -5.36
CA TYR A 21 9.60 -6.65 -5.87
C TYR A 21 8.31 -5.89 -5.53
N TYR A 22 7.15 -6.54 -5.63
CA TYR A 22 5.87 -5.93 -5.34
C TYR A 22 5.75 -5.53 -3.86
N TYR A 23 6.04 -6.45 -2.93
CA TYR A 23 5.91 -6.20 -1.50
C TYR A 23 6.95 -5.22 -0.98
N THR A 24 8.20 -5.31 -1.43
CA THR A 24 9.23 -4.33 -1.05
C THR A 24 8.91 -2.94 -1.59
N SER A 25 8.36 -2.83 -2.80
CA SER A 25 7.90 -1.55 -3.36
C SER A 25 6.73 -0.96 -2.59
N ALA A 26 5.75 -1.79 -2.19
CA ALA A 26 4.62 -1.36 -1.36
C ALA A 26 5.07 -0.89 0.03
N GLY A 27 5.92 -1.68 0.70
CA GLY A 27 6.46 -1.31 2.01
C GLY A 27 7.30 -0.04 1.96
N LYS A 28 8.04 0.20 0.87
CA LYS A 28 8.73 1.47 0.65
C LYS A 28 7.77 2.63 0.37
N TYR A 29 6.74 2.41 -0.43
CA TYR A 29 5.75 3.43 -0.75
C TYR A 29 5.05 3.96 0.50
N LEU A 30 4.76 3.07 1.45
CA LEU A 30 4.21 3.40 2.76
C LEU A 30 5.26 3.81 3.81
N GLU A 31 6.53 3.97 3.43
CA GLU A 31 7.63 4.32 4.34
C GLU A 31 7.81 3.34 5.51
N LEU A 32 7.35 2.10 5.36
CA LEU A 32 7.53 1.03 6.34
C LEU A 32 8.87 0.32 6.18
N ILE A 33 9.41 0.33 4.95
CA ILE A 33 10.66 -0.32 4.60
C ILE A 33 11.63 0.70 4.02
N THR A 34 12.88 0.64 4.46
CA THR A 34 14.01 1.33 3.83
C THR A 34 14.88 0.33 3.06
N LYS A 35 15.53 0.78 2.00
CA LYS A 35 16.51 -0.02 1.27
C LYS A 35 17.91 0.55 1.53
N GLN A 36 18.81 -0.25 2.06
CA GLN A 36 20.22 0.08 2.25
C GLN A 36 21.07 -0.89 1.42
N GLY A 37 21.64 -0.40 0.32
CA GLY A 37 22.35 -1.26 -0.64
C GLY A 37 21.43 -2.33 -1.22
N LYS A 38 21.72 -3.61 -0.94
CA LYS A 38 20.89 -4.76 -1.36
C LYS A 38 19.89 -5.20 -0.30
N SER A 39 19.95 -4.66 0.91
CA SER A 39 19.13 -5.07 2.04
C SER A 39 17.93 -4.16 2.24
N PHE A 40 16.86 -4.74 2.77
CA PHE A 40 15.63 -4.09 3.17
C PHE A 40 15.46 -4.21 4.68
N THR A 41 15.13 -3.10 5.30
CA THR A 41 15.01 -2.98 6.76
C THR A 41 13.74 -2.23 7.11
N LEU A 42 13.04 -2.66 8.15
CA LEU A 42 11.91 -1.90 8.70
C LEU A 42 12.38 -0.55 9.25
N THR A 43 11.62 0.50 8.98
CA THR A 43 11.81 1.78 9.69
C THR A 43 11.54 1.61 11.18
N ASN A 44 12.03 2.54 12.01
CA ASN A 44 11.71 2.53 13.45
C ASN A 44 10.19 2.59 13.66
N GLN A 45 9.49 3.44 12.89
CA GLN A 45 8.03 3.50 12.90
C GLN A 45 7.40 2.15 12.55
N ALA A 46 7.90 1.45 11.53
CA ALA A 46 7.37 0.13 11.19
C ALA A 46 7.62 -0.90 12.29
N LYS A 47 8.80 -0.92 12.90
CA LYS A 47 9.08 -1.81 14.06
C LYS A 47 8.05 -1.60 15.17
N ASP A 48 7.75 -0.34 15.50
CA ASP A 48 6.74 -0.01 16.51
C ASP A 48 5.34 -0.49 16.12
N ILE A 49 4.97 -0.37 14.83
CA ILE A 49 3.69 -0.87 14.28
C ILE A 49 3.63 -2.40 14.37
N PHE A 50 4.69 -3.11 13.98
CA PHE A 50 4.72 -4.57 13.94
C PHE A 50 4.77 -5.20 15.34
N CYS A 51 5.19 -4.47 16.37
CA CYS A 51 5.08 -4.85 17.78
C CYS A 51 3.64 -4.72 18.36
N GLN A 52 2.72 -4.03 17.69
CA GLN A 52 1.35 -3.88 18.18
C GLN A 52 0.52 -5.15 18.05
N ARG A 53 -0.53 -5.25 18.88
CA ARG A 53 -1.58 -6.27 18.75
C ARG A 53 -2.29 -6.12 17.40
N TYR A 54 -2.77 -7.25 16.87
CA TYR A 54 -3.32 -7.41 15.52
C TYR A 54 -4.22 -6.24 15.04
N LYS A 55 -5.26 -5.88 15.80
CA LYS A 55 -6.18 -4.80 15.41
C LYS A 55 -5.49 -3.43 15.31
N LEU A 56 -4.65 -3.10 16.28
CA LEU A 56 -3.94 -1.82 16.30
C LEU A 56 -2.88 -1.75 15.19
N LYS A 57 -2.22 -2.87 14.90
CA LYS A 57 -1.29 -3.00 13.77
C LYS A 57 -1.94 -2.63 12.44
N TYR A 58 -3.11 -3.19 12.14
CA TYR A 58 -3.80 -2.86 10.88
C TYR A 58 -4.34 -1.44 10.87
N LEU A 59 -4.86 -0.92 11.98
CA LEU A 59 -5.26 0.50 12.04
C LEU A 59 -4.08 1.43 11.71
N LYS A 60 -2.87 1.12 12.17
CA LYS A 60 -1.67 1.88 11.84
C LYS A 60 -1.23 1.74 10.39
N ILE A 61 -1.39 0.55 9.80
CA ILE A 61 -1.14 0.37 8.36
C ILE A 61 -2.17 1.14 7.53
N ILE A 62 -3.46 1.10 7.91
CA ILE A 62 -4.54 1.89 7.31
C ILE A 62 -4.23 3.38 7.38
N GLU A 63 -3.77 3.87 8.54
CA GLU A 63 -3.31 5.25 8.71
C GLU A 63 -2.24 5.64 7.68
N LYS A 64 -1.15 4.84 7.55
CA LYS A 64 -0.11 5.07 6.54
C LYS A 64 -0.62 5.06 5.10
N ILE A 65 -1.60 4.21 4.78
CA ILE A 65 -2.21 4.18 3.44
C ILE A 65 -2.97 5.48 3.18
N LEU A 66 -3.78 5.92 4.14
CA LEU A 66 -4.65 7.08 4.02
C LEU A 66 -3.94 8.43 4.15
N GLU A 67 -2.65 8.44 4.50
CA GLU A 67 -1.75 9.60 4.36
C GLU A 67 -1.59 10.00 2.88
N HIS A 68 -1.74 9.06 1.95
CA HIS A 68 -1.65 9.33 0.52
C HIS A 68 -2.99 9.86 -0.02
N GLU A 69 -2.96 11.05 -0.62
CA GLU A 69 -4.15 11.81 -1.06
C GLU A 69 -5.16 10.98 -1.87
N VAL A 70 -4.71 10.24 -2.90
CA VAL A 70 -5.62 9.45 -3.74
C VAL A 70 -6.33 8.34 -2.97
N PHE A 71 -5.65 7.72 -2.00
CA PHE A 71 -6.26 6.69 -1.15
C PHE A 71 -7.22 7.33 -0.16
N ASN A 72 -6.87 8.49 0.40
CA ASN A 72 -7.76 9.28 1.26
C ASN A 72 -9.07 9.65 0.56
N GLN A 73 -8.97 10.22 -0.65
CA GLN A 73 -10.13 10.60 -1.45
C GLN A 73 -10.97 9.40 -1.86
N ALA A 74 -10.34 8.30 -2.30
CA ALA A 74 -11.05 7.08 -2.66
C ALA A 74 -11.74 6.46 -1.45
N PHE A 75 -11.12 6.50 -0.26
CA PHE A 75 -11.75 6.03 0.98
C PHE A 75 -12.94 6.90 1.37
N LYS A 76 -12.82 8.23 1.33
CA LYS A 76 -13.95 9.14 1.57
C LYS A 76 -15.13 8.87 0.63
N LEU A 77 -14.85 8.77 -0.68
CA LEU A 77 -15.86 8.42 -1.67
C LEU A 77 -16.50 7.05 -1.35
N SER A 78 -15.71 6.08 -0.88
CA SER A 78 -16.24 4.77 -0.50
C SER A 78 -17.25 4.85 0.66
N LEU A 79 -17.01 5.73 1.63
CA LEU A 79 -17.93 5.97 2.75
C LEU A 79 -19.21 6.67 2.26
N GLU A 80 -19.08 7.64 1.35
CA GLU A 80 -20.22 8.38 0.78
C GLU A 80 -21.16 7.48 -0.02
N ILE A 81 -20.62 6.55 -0.81
CA ILE A 81 -21.41 5.64 -1.65
C ILE A 81 -21.72 4.29 -0.97
N ALA A 82 -21.25 4.11 0.27
CA ALA A 82 -21.31 2.85 1.01
C ALA A 82 -20.85 1.62 0.20
N ASN A 83 -19.82 1.79 -0.65
CA ASN A 83 -19.31 0.76 -1.54
C ASN A 83 -17.89 1.10 -2.02
N ILE A 84 -17.17 0.13 -2.57
CA ILE A 84 -15.85 0.35 -3.17
C ILE A 84 -16.00 1.16 -4.47
N PRO A 85 -15.29 2.29 -4.64
CA PRO A 85 -15.36 3.08 -5.86
C PRO A 85 -14.98 2.27 -7.10
N SER A 86 -15.66 2.55 -8.20
CA SER A 86 -15.35 1.95 -9.49
C SER A 86 -13.98 2.40 -10.00
N LYS A 87 -13.36 1.61 -10.89
CA LYS A 87 -12.08 1.96 -11.51
C LYS A 87 -12.16 3.32 -12.22
N LYS A 88 -13.31 3.64 -12.84
CA LYS A 88 -13.56 4.92 -13.52
C LYS A 88 -13.55 6.10 -12.54
N GLN A 89 -14.23 5.98 -11.40
CA GLN A 89 -14.23 7.00 -10.35
C GLN A 89 -12.82 7.25 -9.82
N ILE A 90 -12.03 6.19 -9.60
CA ILE A 90 -10.65 6.32 -9.13
C ILE A 90 -9.74 6.97 -10.19
N ILE A 91 -9.94 6.65 -11.48
CA ILE A 91 -9.21 7.32 -12.57
C ILE A 91 -9.50 8.83 -12.58
N GLN A 92 -10.74 9.23 -12.27
CA GLN A 92 -11.10 10.64 -12.14
C GLN A 92 -10.33 11.31 -11.00
N LEU A 93 -10.32 10.72 -9.81
CA LEU A 93 -9.53 11.21 -8.66
C LEU A 93 -8.03 11.32 -9.00
N LEU A 94 -7.48 10.32 -9.71
CA LEU A 94 -6.09 10.36 -10.19
C LEU A 94 -5.83 11.48 -11.21
N SER A 95 -6.85 11.87 -11.98
CA SER A 95 -6.71 12.92 -13.00
C SER A 95 -6.85 14.33 -12.42
N GLU A 96 -7.53 14.45 -11.28
CA GLU A 96 -7.63 15.69 -10.48
C GLU A 96 -6.31 15.99 -9.74
N SER A 97 -5.50 14.95 -9.47
CA SER A 97 -4.14 15.13 -8.97
C SER A 97 -3.21 15.64 -10.09
N ASN A 98 -2.25 16.53 -9.78
CA ASN A 98 -1.27 17.10 -10.72
C ASN A 98 -0.28 16.06 -11.33
N LEU A 99 -0.59 14.77 -11.28
CA LEU A 99 0.19 13.67 -11.84
C LEU A 99 0.01 13.58 -13.36
N LYS A 100 0.96 14.14 -14.12
CA LYS A 100 1.06 13.93 -15.57
C LYS A 100 1.52 12.50 -15.89
N VAL A 101 0.58 11.56 -15.89
CA VAL A 101 0.82 10.14 -16.24
C VAL A 101 -0.08 9.69 -17.40
N GLY A 102 0.45 8.82 -18.26
CA GLY A 102 -0.30 8.24 -19.38
C GLY A 102 -1.45 7.33 -18.94
N ASP A 103 -2.42 7.10 -19.83
CA ASP A 103 -3.67 6.41 -19.52
C ASP A 103 -3.45 4.99 -18.95
N THR A 104 -2.56 4.20 -19.55
CA THR A 104 -2.21 2.85 -19.07
C THR A 104 -1.66 2.87 -17.64
N THR A 105 -0.90 3.90 -17.28
CA THR A 105 -0.37 4.07 -15.91
C THR A 105 -1.48 4.46 -14.94
N ARG A 106 -2.41 5.34 -15.34
CA ARG A 106 -3.59 5.67 -14.54
C ARG A 106 -4.45 4.45 -14.28
N GLU A 107 -4.68 3.62 -15.29
CA GLU A 107 -5.44 2.39 -15.11
C GLU A 107 -4.81 1.43 -14.10
N ARG A 108 -3.49 1.21 -14.18
CA ARG A 108 -2.79 0.31 -13.27
C ARG A 108 -2.79 0.83 -11.84
N ARG A 109 -2.62 2.15 -11.67
CA ARG A 109 -2.74 2.83 -10.37
C ARG A 109 -4.16 2.75 -9.81
N ALA A 110 -5.18 2.93 -10.65
CA ALA A 110 -6.56 2.84 -10.23
C ALA A 110 -6.92 1.44 -9.69
N SER A 111 -6.45 0.38 -10.35
CA SER A 111 -6.60 -0.99 -9.83
C SER A 111 -5.90 -1.19 -8.48
N THR A 112 -4.71 -0.58 -8.31
CA THR A 112 -3.98 -0.63 -7.03
C THR A 112 -4.80 0.05 -5.94
N VAL A 113 -5.22 1.30 -6.14
CA VAL A 113 -6.04 2.04 -5.17
C VAL A 113 -7.31 1.26 -4.83
N LYS A 114 -8.04 0.74 -5.84
CA LYS A 114 -9.26 -0.04 -5.62
C LYS A 114 -9.04 -1.24 -4.70
N ASN A 115 -7.99 -2.02 -4.94
CA ASN A 115 -7.70 -3.21 -4.14
C ASN A 115 -7.31 -2.88 -2.70
N TRP A 116 -6.61 -1.76 -2.48
CA TRP A 116 -6.30 -1.31 -1.13
C TRP A 116 -7.54 -0.80 -0.40
N ILE A 117 -8.44 -0.05 -1.06
CA ILE A 117 -9.72 0.36 -0.46
C ILE A 117 -10.57 -0.86 -0.11
N TYR A 118 -10.63 -1.86 -1.00
CA TYR A 118 -11.29 -3.13 -0.70
C TYR A 118 -10.71 -3.83 0.54
N TRP A 119 -9.37 -3.91 0.62
CA TRP A 119 -8.71 -4.50 1.79
C TRP A 119 -9.00 -3.74 3.09
N ILE A 120 -9.05 -2.40 3.05
CA ILE A 120 -9.41 -1.57 4.22
C ILE A 120 -10.82 -1.92 4.69
N TRP A 121 -11.80 -2.00 3.77
CA TRP A 121 -13.18 -2.39 4.11
C TRP A 121 -13.25 -3.77 4.75
N SER A 122 -12.48 -4.74 4.24
CA SER A 122 -12.43 -6.09 4.83
C SER A 122 -11.77 -6.16 6.21
N GLN A 123 -11.24 -5.06 6.75
CA GLN A 123 -10.77 -4.98 8.15
C GLN A 123 -11.84 -4.41 9.11
N ILE A 124 -12.93 -3.87 8.57
CA ILE A 124 -14.03 -3.24 9.30
C ILE A 124 -15.19 -4.23 9.51
N ASP A 125 -15.43 -5.09 8.50
CA ASP A 125 -16.33 -6.24 8.56
C ASP A 125 -15.84 -7.31 9.56
#